data_AF-A0A1J5Q3X8-F1
#
_entry.id   AF-A0A1J5Q3X8-F1
#
_cell.length_a   1.000
_cell.length_b   1.000
_cell.length_c   1.000
_cell.angle_alpha   90.00
_cell.angle_beta   90.00
_cell.angle_gamma   90.00
#
_symmetry.space_group_name_H-M   'P 1'
#
loop_
_entity.id
_entity.type
_entity.pdbx_description
1 polymer ?
#
loop_
_entity_poly.entity_id
_entity_poly.type
_entity_poly.pdbx_seq_one_letter_code
_entity_poly.pdbx_strand_id
1 'polypeptide(L)'
;MTWVRIMVPAVVFGVVTLALPSAERTTRWRTRAAERLEHLARRLRHKPHEVDPFDVLSVQMRLSVIAADIRSIEDEPHLYARAHHLHAARVAYDDLLAEACRLAGLDPGPRMSFSVPEEKRFDERLREEVELTALGWTW
;
A
#
# COMPACT_ATOMS: atom_id res chain seq x y z
N MET A 1 18.21 49.26 1.53
CA MET A 1 18.33 47.86 1.98
C MET A 1 17.37 46.96 1.17
N THR A 2 17.52 46.93 -0.16
CA THR A 2 16.59 46.25 -1.10
C THR A 2 17.31 45.35 -2.12
N TRP A 3 18.63 45.51 -2.31
CA TRP A 3 19.43 44.75 -3.27
C TRP A 3 19.57 43.25 -2.94
N VAL A 4 19.51 42.88 -1.65
CA VAL A 4 19.64 41.47 -1.22
C VAL A 4 18.45 40.62 -1.69
N ARG A 5 17.26 41.20 -1.85
CA ARG A 5 16.06 40.47 -2.30
C ARG A 5 16.08 40.09 -3.79
N ILE A 6 16.89 40.78 -4.60
CA ILE A 6 17.02 40.51 -6.05
C ILE A 6 18.16 39.50 -6.32
N MET A 7 19.18 39.48 -5.47
CA MET A 7 20.32 38.56 -5.63
C MET A 7 19.97 37.09 -5.34
N VAL A 8 19.06 36.82 -4.41
CA VAL A 8 18.64 35.43 -4.06
C VAL A 8 18.01 34.69 -5.24
N PRO A 9 17.01 35.23 -5.97
CA PRO A 9 16.46 34.54 -7.15
C PRO A 9 17.47 34.44 -8.28
N ALA A 10 18.39 35.40 -8.44
CA ALA A 10 19.45 35.34 -9.47
C ALA A 10 20.47 34.23 -9.21
N VAL A 11 20.84 33.98 -7.94
CA VAL A 11 21.73 32.88 -7.57
C VAL A 11 21.03 31.53 -7.73
N VAL A 12 19.77 31.40 -7.31
CA VAL A 12 18.99 30.17 -7.51
C VAL A 12 18.77 29.90 -9.01
N PHE A 13 18.45 30.92 -9.80
CA PHE A 13 18.30 30.81 -11.25
C PHE A 13 19.64 30.49 -11.95
N GLY A 14 20.77 31.00 -11.44
CA GLY A 14 22.11 30.63 -11.92
C GLY A 14 22.46 29.17 -11.64
N VAL A 15 22.12 28.66 -10.44
CA VAL A 15 22.32 27.24 -10.09
C VAL A 15 21.42 26.33 -10.92
N VAL A 16 20.17 26.75 -11.15
CA VAL A 16 19.19 26.01 -11.97
C VAL A 16 19.59 26.03 -13.45
N THR A 17 20.09 27.14 -13.99
CA THR A 17 20.56 27.22 -15.39
C THR A 17 21.89 26.51 -15.61
N LEU A 18 22.73 26.34 -14.59
CA LEU A 18 23.88 25.42 -14.65
C LEU A 18 23.46 23.94 -14.60
N ALA A 19 22.29 23.65 -14.03
CA ALA A 19 21.73 22.30 -13.95
C ALA A 19 20.87 21.93 -15.19
N LEU A 20 20.40 22.91 -15.96
CA LEU A 20 19.60 22.75 -17.18
C LEU A 20 20.42 23.07 -18.45
N PRO A 21 20.15 22.42 -19.58
CA PRO A 21 21.16 21.69 -20.33
C PRO A 21 21.66 22.44 -21.57
N SER A 22 22.98 22.69 -21.68
CA SER A 22 23.61 22.89 -22.98
C SER A 22 24.03 21.53 -23.55
N ALA A 23 23.24 21.07 -24.51
CA ALA A 23 23.62 20.01 -25.42
C ALA A 23 24.91 20.42 -26.13
N GLU A 24 25.95 19.56 -26.08
CA GLU A 24 27.03 19.37 -27.09
C GLU A 24 28.40 18.93 -26.54
N ARG A 25 28.61 18.76 -25.23
CA ARG A 25 29.80 18.04 -24.73
C ARG A 25 29.41 16.90 -23.81
N THR A 26 29.70 15.67 -24.22
CA THR A 26 29.51 14.46 -23.42
C THR A 26 30.56 14.42 -22.30
N THR A 27 30.30 15.16 -21.23
CA THR A 27 31.24 15.34 -20.14
C THR A 27 31.24 14.11 -19.22
N ARG A 28 32.40 13.44 -19.11
CA ARG A 28 32.69 12.22 -18.32
C ARG A 28 32.21 12.22 -16.85
N TRP A 29 31.84 13.37 -16.29
CA TRP A 29 31.29 13.43 -14.94
C TRP A 29 29.83 12.97 -14.89
N ARG A 30 29.07 13.09 -16.00
CA ARG A 30 27.65 12.65 -16.06
C ARG A 30 27.52 11.14 -15.97
N THR A 31 28.43 10.38 -16.59
CA THR A 31 28.44 8.91 -16.46
C THR A 31 28.75 8.49 -15.03
N ARG A 32 29.71 9.15 -14.37
CA ARG A 32 30.00 8.89 -12.94
C ARG A 32 28.86 9.30 -12.01
N ALA A 33 28.16 10.40 -12.31
CA ALA A 33 26.99 10.83 -11.55
C ALA A 33 25.82 9.86 -11.75
N ALA A 34 25.59 9.39 -12.98
CA ALA A 34 24.62 8.36 -13.30
C ALA A 34 24.94 7.04 -12.59
N GLU A 35 26.19 6.58 -12.62
CA GLU A 35 26.62 5.36 -11.91
C GLU A 35 26.40 5.45 -10.39
N ARG A 36 26.66 6.64 -9.79
CA ARG A 36 26.40 6.86 -8.35
C ARG A 36 24.92 6.94 -8.04
N LEU A 37 24.13 7.60 -8.87
CA LEU A 37 22.68 7.64 -8.74
C LEU A 37 22.07 6.25 -8.94
N GLU A 38 22.57 5.44 -9.86
CA GLU A 38 22.17 4.05 -10.05
C GLU A 38 22.59 3.16 -8.87
N HIS A 39 23.74 3.42 -8.26
CA HIS A 39 24.14 2.71 -7.03
C HIS A 39 23.24 3.06 -5.86
N LEU A 40 22.90 4.34 -5.71
CA LEU A 40 21.95 4.80 -4.69
C LEU A 40 20.54 4.28 -4.98
N ALA A 41 20.08 4.34 -6.23
CA ALA A 41 18.81 3.78 -6.65
C ALA A 41 18.76 2.27 -6.45
N ARG A 42 19.86 1.52 -6.67
CA ARG A 42 19.94 0.09 -6.36
C ARG A 42 19.89 -0.19 -4.86
N ARG A 43 20.50 0.67 -4.03
CA ARG A 43 20.44 0.56 -2.56
C ARG A 43 19.06 0.94 -2.01
N LEU A 44 18.40 1.91 -2.62
CA LEU A 44 17.08 2.40 -2.23
C LEU A 44 15.94 1.57 -2.83
N ARG A 45 16.19 0.86 -3.95
CA ARG A 45 15.23 -0.06 -4.54
C ARG A 45 15.09 -1.25 -3.60
N HIS A 46 14.04 -1.18 -2.79
CA HIS A 46 13.50 -2.33 -2.09
C HIS A 46 13.32 -3.42 -3.15
N LYS A 47 14.01 -4.55 -2.97
CA LYS A 47 13.86 -5.69 -3.87
C LYS A 47 12.41 -6.12 -3.72
N PRO A 48 11.58 -6.13 -4.78
CA PRO A 48 10.22 -6.64 -4.66
C PRO A 48 10.32 -8.03 -4.05
N HIS A 49 9.59 -8.26 -2.96
CA HIS A 49 9.37 -9.62 -2.51
C HIS A 49 8.68 -10.32 -3.67
N GLU A 50 9.30 -11.38 -4.20
CA GLU A 50 8.73 -12.15 -5.30
C GLU A 50 7.59 -12.98 -4.70
N VAL A 51 6.42 -12.35 -4.59
CA VAL A 51 5.19 -12.98 -4.09
C VAL A 51 4.75 -14.00 -5.14
N ASP A 52 4.49 -15.24 -4.71
CA ASP A 52 3.95 -16.26 -5.59
C ASP A 52 2.53 -15.86 -6.04
N PRO A 53 2.27 -15.77 -7.36
CA PRO A 53 0.94 -15.47 -7.88
C PRO A 53 -0.15 -16.45 -7.39
N PHE A 54 0.20 -17.71 -7.10
CA PHE A 54 -0.76 -18.68 -6.60
C PHE A 54 -1.15 -18.43 -5.14
N ASP A 55 -0.27 -17.84 -4.34
CA ASP A 55 -0.61 -17.44 -2.96
C ASP A 55 -1.63 -16.29 -2.98
N VAL A 56 -1.44 -15.31 -3.87
CA VAL A 56 -2.41 -14.23 -4.09
C VAL A 56 -3.78 -14.79 -4.50
N LEU A 57 -3.81 -15.67 -5.50
CA LEU A 57 -5.06 -16.29 -5.96
C LEU A 57 -5.73 -17.13 -4.87
N SER A 58 -4.95 -17.88 -4.10
CA SER A 58 -5.45 -18.69 -2.97
C SER A 58 -6.13 -17.82 -1.93
N VAL A 59 -5.52 -16.68 -1.56
CA VAL A 59 -6.13 -15.74 -0.61
C VAL A 59 -7.38 -15.08 -1.18
N GLN A 60 -7.38 -14.65 -2.44
CA GLN A 60 -8.56 -14.08 -3.10
C GLN A 60 -9.75 -15.06 -3.13
N MET A 61 -9.49 -16.33 -3.45
CA MET A 61 -10.52 -17.37 -3.44
C MET A 61 -11.09 -17.59 -2.03
N ARG A 62 -10.23 -17.63 -1.01
CA ARG A 62 -10.65 -17.79 0.39
C ARG A 62 -11.45 -16.59 0.88
N LEU A 63 -11.06 -15.37 0.49
CA LEU A 63 -11.81 -14.15 0.76
C LEU A 63 -13.20 -14.19 0.10
N SER A 64 -13.28 -14.66 -1.14
CA SER A 64 -14.55 -14.78 -1.88
C SER A 64 -15.53 -15.71 -1.16
N VAL A 65 -15.03 -16.87 -0.70
CA VAL A 65 -15.81 -17.86 0.04
C VAL A 65 -16.32 -17.29 1.36
N ILE A 66 -15.44 -16.74 2.20
CA ILE A 66 -15.86 -16.25 3.52
C ILE A 66 -16.78 -15.01 3.40
N ALA A 67 -16.61 -14.17 2.38
CA ALA A 67 -17.51 -13.05 2.12
C ALA A 67 -18.90 -13.53 1.71
N ALA A 68 -18.99 -14.62 0.92
CA ALA A 68 -20.25 -15.28 0.62
C ALA A 68 -20.89 -15.91 1.86
N ASP A 69 -20.10 -16.54 2.73
CA ASP A 69 -20.57 -17.13 3.99
C ASP A 69 -21.14 -16.06 4.93
N ILE A 70 -20.46 -14.91 5.08
CA ILE A 70 -20.95 -13.78 5.88
C ILE A 70 -22.32 -13.32 5.37
N ARG A 71 -22.46 -13.11 4.06
CA ARG A 71 -23.75 -12.73 3.45
C ARG A 71 -24.82 -13.78 3.69
N SER A 72 -24.50 -15.06 3.51
CA SER A 72 -25.42 -16.17 3.76
C SER A 72 -25.90 -16.22 5.21
N ILE A 73 -25.01 -16.01 6.18
CA ILE A 73 -25.37 -15.96 7.61
C ILE A 73 -26.22 -14.73 7.91
N GLU A 74 -25.93 -13.60 7.26
CA GLU A 74 -26.70 -12.37 7.42
C GLU A 74 -28.12 -12.52 6.88
N ASP A 75 -28.29 -13.20 5.75
CA ASP A 75 -29.56 -13.44 5.06
C ASP A 75 -30.44 -14.54 5.69
N GLU A 76 -29.95 -15.29 6.69
CA GLU A 76 -30.71 -16.34 7.38
C GLU A 76 -31.02 -15.96 8.85
N PRO A 77 -32.15 -15.28 9.14
CA PRO A 77 -32.45 -14.75 10.47
C PRO A 77 -32.67 -15.81 11.54
N HIS A 78 -33.06 -17.03 11.13
CA HIS A 78 -33.41 -18.13 12.02
C HIS A 78 -32.24 -19.09 12.28
N LEU A 79 -31.04 -18.77 11.77
CA LEU A 79 -29.84 -19.55 12.02
C LEU A 79 -29.57 -19.61 13.54
N TYR A 80 -29.47 -20.83 14.06
CA TYR A 80 -29.08 -21.05 15.45
C TYR A 80 -27.69 -20.42 15.70
N ALA A 81 -27.54 -19.74 16.84
CA ALA A 81 -26.28 -19.07 17.21
C ALA A 81 -25.71 -18.12 16.13
N ARG A 82 -26.58 -17.51 15.30
CA ARG A 82 -26.20 -16.60 14.20
C ARG A 82 -25.13 -15.58 14.58
N ALA A 83 -25.27 -14.93 15.73
CA ALA A 83 -24.29 -13.95 16.20
C ALA A 83 -22.89 -14.56 16.36
N HIS A 84 -22.80 -15.79 16.86
CA HIS A 84 -21.54 -16.51 17.04
C HIS A 84 -20.93 -16.93 15.70
N HIS A 85 -21.74 -17.41 14.76
CA HIS A 85 -21.28 -17.76 13.41
C HIS A 85 -20.79 -16.53 12.65
N LEU A 86 -21.56 -15.45 12.67
CA LEU A 86 -21.20 -14.20 12.04
C LEU A 86 -19.91 -13.64 12.63
N HIS A 87 -19.76 -13.72 13.95
CA HIS A 87 -18.55 -13.31 14.64
C HIS A 87 -17.32 -14.12 14.19
N ALA A 88 -17.42 -15.45 14.19
CA ALA A 88 -16.33 -16.32 13.74
C ALA A 88 -15.94 -16.06 12.28
N ALA A 89 -16.94 -15.88 11.40
CA ALA A 89 -16.72 -15.57 10.00
C ALA A 89 -16.03 -14.21 9.80
N ARG A 90 -16.43 -13.18 10.55
CA ARG A 90 -15.80 -11.85 10.51
C ARG A 90 -14.34 -11.86 10.98
N VAL A 91 -14.02 -12.63 12.02
CA VAL A 91 -12.63 -12.81 12.48
C VAL A 91 -11.79 -13.48 11.41
N ALA A 92 -12.30 -14.58 10.81
CA ALA A 92 -11.61 -15.26 9.73
C ALA A 92 -11.39 -14.34 8.50
N TYR A 93 -12.37 -13.49 8.19
CA TYR A 93 -12.26 -12.49 7.15
C TYR A 93 -11.19 -11.44 7.45
N ASP A 94 -11.13 -10.92 8.68
CA ASP A 94 -10.10 -9.95 9.10
C ASP A 94 -8.69 -10.54 9.01
N ASP A 95 -8.51 -11.81 9.36
CA ASP A 95 -7.22 -12.48 9.25
C ASP A 95 -6.79 -12.66 7.78
N LEU A 96 -7.74 -12.99 6.90
CA LEU A 96 -7.51 -13.08 5.46
C LEU A 96 -7.20 -11.73 4.82
N LEU A 97 -7.88 -10.66 5.24
CA LEU A 97 -7.58 -9.30 4.82
C LEU A 97 -6.17 -8.88 5.22
N ALA A 98 -5.76 -9.20 6.45
CA ALA A 98 -4.40 -8.93 6.90
C ALA A 98 -3.36 -9.65 6.02
N GLU A 99 -3.65 -10.88 5.61
CA GLU A 99 -2.78 -11.65 4.72
C GLU A 99 -2.74 -11.06 3.31
N ALA A 100 -3.90 -10.68 2.76
CA ALA A 100 -3.97 -9.99 1.49
C ALA A 100 -3.17 -8.67 1.50
N CYS A 101 -3.27 -7.88 2.57
CA CYS A 101 -2.46 -6.67 2.75
C CYS A 101 -0.96 -6.99 2.71
N ARG A 102 -0.51 -8.03 3.44
CA ARG A 102 0.90 -8.45 3.42
C ARG A 102 1.37 -8.87 2.02
N LEU A 103 0.57 -9.66 1.31
CA LEU A 103 0.86 -10.08 -0.07
C LEU A 103 0.87 -8.89 -1.04
N ALA A 104 0.06 -7.86 -0.79
CA ALA A 104 0.03 -6.62 -1.55
C ALA A 104 1.18 -5.64 -1.18
N GLY A 105 1.99 -5.96 -0.17
CA GLY A 105 3.03 -5.07 0.36
C GLY A 105 2.49 -3.90 1.18
N LEU A 106 1.25 -3.98 1.64
CA LEU A 106 0.62 -3.05 2.57
C LEU A 106 0.89 -3.46 4.01
N ASP A 107 0.89 -2.49 4.93
CA ASP A 107 0.94 -2.74 6.36
C ASP A 107 -0.49 -2.95 6.89
N PRO A 108 -0.85 -4.19 7.30
CA PRO A 108 -2.16 -4.43 7.88
C PRO A 108 -2.30 -3.67 9.19
N GLY A 109 -3.48 -3.11 9.45
CA GLY A 109 -3.77 -2.47 10.72
C GLY A 109 -3.59 -3.42 11.91
N PRO A 110 -3.45 -2.89 13.13
CA PRO A 110 -3.38 -3.74 14.32
C PRO A 110 -4.63 -4.61 14.38
N ARG A 111 -4.46 -5.94 14.54
CA ARG A 111 -5.61 -6.82 14.80
C ARG A 111 -6.24 -6.38 16.11
N MET A 112 -7.40 -5.76 16.03
CA MET A 112 -8.04 -5.12 17.16
C MET A 112 -8.63 -6.16 18.10
N SER A 113 -8.36 -6.02 19.40
CA SER A 113 -9.01 -6.81 20.44
C SER A 113 -10.52 -6.58 20.44
N PHE A 114 -11.27 -7.57 20.93
CA PHE A 114 -12.71 -7.47 21.13
C PHE A 114 -13.14 -6.37 22.10
N SER A 115 -12.22 -5.83 22.90
CA SER A 115 -12.48 -4.66 23.73
C SER A 115 -12.63 -3.36 22.93
N VAL A 116 -12.24 -3.36 21.65
CA VAL A 116 -12.40 -2.21 20.77
C VAL A 116 -13.82 -2.17 20.19
N PRO A 117 -14.49 -1.00 20.18
CA PRO A 117 -15.81 -0.84 19.59
C PRO A 117 -15.90 -1.38 18.16
N GLU A 118 -17.03 -2.01 17.81
CA GLU A 118 -17.27 -2.59 16.48
C GLU A 118 -17.09 -1.56 15.35
N GLU A 119 -17.52 -0.31 15.56
CA GLU A 119 -17.37 0.79 14.59
C GLU A 119 -15.92 1.00 14.17
N LYS A 120 -14.98 1.04 15.12
CA LYS A 120 -13.55 1.19 14.80
C LYS A 120 -12.98 -0.02 14.08
N ARG A 121 -13.45 -1.23 14.43
CA ARG A 121 -13.05 -2.46 13.74
C ARG A 121 -13.58 -2.50 12.32
N PHE A 122 -14.78 -1.98 12.11
CA PHE A 122 -15.36 -1.81 10.78
C PHE A 122 -14.59 -0.79 9.95
N ASP A 123 -14.24 0.37 10.51
CA ASP A 123 -13.47 1.41 9.81
C ASP A 123 -12.11 0.89 9.31
N GLU A 124 -11.40 0.11 10.14
CA GLU A 124 -10.12 -0.48 9.76
C GLU A 124 -10.27 -1.53 8.66
N ARG A 125 -11.27 -2.41 8.78
CA ARG A 125 -11.60 -3.40 7.74
C ARG A 125 -11.88 -2.68 6.41
N LEU A 126 -12.72 -1.64 6.44
CA LEU A 126 -13.05 -0.86 5.26
C LEU A 126 -11.84 -0.16 4.65
N ARG A 127 -10.92 0.37 5.47
CA ARG A 127 -9.65 0.94 4.99
C ARG A 127 -8.86 -0.09 4.20
N GLU A 128 -8.67 -1.28 4.76
CA GLU A 128 -7.93 -2.37 4.14
C GLU A 128 -8.58 -2.85 2.84
N GLU A 129 -9.91 -3.00 2.81
CA GLU A 129 -10.66 -3.37 1.61
C GLU A 129 -10.48 -2.37 0.46
N VAL A 130 -10.56 -1.07 0.78
CA VAL A 130 -10.39 0.00 -0.20
C VAL A 130 -8.95 0.03 -0.74
N GLU A 131 -7.95 -0.11 0.14
CA GLU A 131 -6.54 -0.16 -0.26
C GLU A 131 -6.25 -1.36 -1.18
N LEU A 132 -6.77 -2.54 -0.83
CA LEU A 132 -6.64 -3.74 -1.66
C LEU A 132 -7.34 -3.59 -3.02
N THR A 133 -8.56 -3.06 -3.03
CA THR A 133 -9.32 -2.82 -4.27
C THR A 133 -8.59 -1.80 -5.17
N ALA A 134 -7.97 -0.77 -4.59
CA ALA A 134 -7.17 0.20 -5.33
C ALA A 134 -5.92 -0.43 -5.99
N LEU A 135 -5.42 -1.53 -5.43
CA LEU A 135 -4.33 -2.33 -5.99
C LEU A 135 -4.82 -3.42 -6.97
N GLY A 136 -6.12 -3.46 -7.28
CA GLY A 136 -6.71 -4.39 -8.23
C GLY A 136 -7.03 -5.77 -7.64
N TRP A 137 -7.03 -5.92 -6.31
CA TRP A 137 -7.54 -7.13 -5.68
C TRP A 137 -9.05 -7.21 -5.82
N THR A 138 -9.56 -8.42 -6.03
CA THR A 138 -10.98 -8.70 -6.15
C THR A 138 -11.33 -10.00 -5.45
N TRP A 139 -12.49 -10.05 -4.82
CA TRP A 139 -13.07 -11.24 -4.19
C TRP A 139 -14.60 -11.08 -4.04
#